data_AF-A0A4Y3RF93-F1
#
_entry.id   AF-A0A4Y3RF93-F1
#
_cell.length_a   1.000
_cell.length_b   1.000
_cell.length_c   1.000
_cell.angle_alpha   90.00
_cell.angle_beta   90.00
_cell.angle_gamma   90.00
#
_symmetry.space_group_name_H-M   'P 1'
#
loop_
_entity.id
_entity.type
_entity.pdbx_description
1 polymer ?
#
loop_
_entity_poly.entity_id
_entity_poly.type
_entity_poly.pdbx_seq_one_letter_code
_entity_poly.pdbx_strand_id
1 'polypeptide(L)'
;MVISAHPFRRTLGAALVVAALASAATACSDSGSGPAEPERGAPAPAAGQQGRAQAPGSAGALNAYVERVRKQKAARALAAKKWGLAKAPLDAPAPPKVKPRITTRKGFETDGEGLPPVFTTVPTKQKVVFLTIDDGAEKDPELLRMMKDLRIPYSAFLSDYVVKDDYGYFARMQKSQESGVALHNHTLNHRYLPGLSYKQQKREICGMQDVIEKRFGKRPPLFRPPYGNYNEDTLRAAKSCGVKAVPLWSAEAFPDHMEWREWDRDLHPGDIVLTHFRGKGDWKGTMPDMIRRVMNVITAKGYAVAKLEDYV
;
A
#
# COMPACT_ATOMS: atom_id res chain seq x y z
N MET A 1 -10.59 33.98 23.38
CA MET A 1 -11.99 33.57 23.15
C MET A 1 -12.14 32.15 23.66
N VAL A 2 -12.81 31.98 24.80
CA VAL A 2 -12.91 30.73 25.55
C VAL A 2 -14.11 29.95 25.02
N ILE A 3 -13.95 28.67 24.68
CA ILE A 3 -15.10 27.78 24.42
C ILE A 3 -14.92 26.48 25.21
N SER A 4 -16.02 26.15 25.87
CA SER A 4 -16.23 25.21 26.96
C SER A 4 -16.39 23.76 26.48
N ALA A 5 -15.95 22.81 27.30
CA ALA A 5 -16.09 21.37 27.11
C ALA A 5 -17.26 20.82 27.96
N HIS A 6 -18.02 19.87 27.41
CA HIS A 6 -18.98 19.05 28.18
C HIS A 6 -18.72 17.55 27.96
N PRO A 7 -18.84 16.70 29.01
CA PRO A 7 -18.44 15.30 28.97
C PRO A 7 -19.60 14.32 28.65
N PHE A 8 -19.27 13.21 27.98
CA PHE A 8 -20.18 12.08 27.74
C PHE A 8 -20.05 11.02 28.84
N ARG A 9 -21.20 10.60 29.40
CA ARG A 9 -21.34 9.49 30.37
C ARG A 9 -21.46 8.14 29.67
N ARG A 10 -20.88 7.11 30.28
CA ARG A 10 -20.99 5.67 29.95
C ARG A 10 -22.15 5.04 30.72
N THR A 11 -22.82 4.07 30.12
CA THR A 11 -23.61 3.05 30.82
C THR A 11 -23.33 1.66 30.24
N LEU A 12 -23.10 0.70 31.14
CA LEU A 12 -23.07 -0.74 30.88
C LEU A 12 -24.50 -1.30 30.89
N GLY A 13 -24.75 -2.38 30.15
CA GLY A 13 -25.94 -3.23 30.26
C GLY A 13 -25.64 -4.65 29.81
N ALA A 14 -25.97 -5.62 30.66
CA ALA A 14 -25.65 -7.04 30.54
C ALA A 14 -26.76 -7.87 29.85
N ALA A 15 -26.43 -9.15 29.65
CA ALA A 15 -27.06 -10.23 28.88
C ALA A 15 -28.55 -10.58 29.15
N LEU A 16 -29.16 -11.32 28.21
CA LEU A 16 -30.11 -12.41 28.48
C LEU A 16 -30.27 -13.36 27.27
N VAL A 17 -30.30 -14.67 27.57
CA VAL A 17 -30.53 -15.83 26.70
C VAL A 17 -31.97 -16.30 26.86
N VAL A 18 -32.66 -16.70 25.78
CA VAL A 18 -33.85 -17.57 25.85
C VAL A 18 -33.88 -18.50 24.62
N ALA A 19 -34.11 -19.79 24.86
CA ALA A 19 -34.42 -20.82 23.87
C ALA A 19 -35.79 -21.46 24.22
N ALA A 20 -36.58 -21.86 23.22
CA ALA A 20 -37.72 -22.78 23.39
C ALA A 20 -38.08 -23.51 22.07
N LEU A 21 -38.55 -24.75 22.22
CA LEU A 21 -38.78 -25.83 21.25
C LEU A 21 -40.28 -26.03 20.89
N ALA A 22 -40.51 -26.93 19.90
CA ALA A 22 -41.65 -27.86 19.68
C ALA A 22 -42.50 -27.58 18.41
N SER A 23 -42.39 -28.34 17.31
CA SER A 23 -42.93 -29.68 16.94
C SER A 23 -44.45 -29.78 16.68
N ALA A 24 -44.80 -30.24 15.46
CA ALA A 24 -46.04 -30.95 15.18
C ALA A 24 -45.81 -31.94 14.02
N ALA A 25 -46.24 -33.18 14.21
CA ALA A 25 -46.30 -34.26 13.23
C ALA A 25 -47.77 -34.65 13.03
N THR A 26 -48.11 -35.15 11.85
CA THR A 26 -49.31 -35.99 11.65
C THR A 26 -49.03 -37.02 10.57
N ALA A 27 -49.53 -38.22 10.84
CA ALA A 27 -49.25 -39.49 10.18
C ALA A 27 -50.47 -40.00 9.39
N CYS A 28 -50.37 -41.28 8.97
CA CYS A 28 -51.38 -42.24 8.50
C CYS A 28 -51.39 -42.46 6.98
N SER A 29 -51.49 -43.65 6.37
CA SER A 29 -51.46 -45.09 6.75
C SER A 29 -51.39 -45.89 5.42
N ASP A 30 -50.60 -46.95 5.28
CA ASP A 30 -50.98 -48.41 5.27
C ASP A 30 -51.81 -48.85 4.01
N SER A 31 -51.59 -49.94 3.26
CA SER A 31 -51.24 -51.34 3.61
C SER A 31 -51.11 -52.26 2.34
N GLY A 32 -50.31 -53.34 2.47
CA GLY A 32 -50.43 -54.69 1.85
C GLY A 32 -50.15 -54.93 0.35
N SER A 33 -49.64 -56.05 -0.17
CA SER A 33 -48.96 -57.29 0.29
C SER A 33 -48.85 -58.24 -0.95
N GLY A 34 -47.72 -58.96 -1.16
CA GLY A 34 -47.66 -60.18 -2.03
C GLY A 34 -46.48 -60.29 -3.04
N PRO A 35 -45.75 -61.44 -3.16
CA PRO A 35 -44.46 -61.54 -3.87
C PRO A 35 -44.46 -62.38 -5.19
N ALA A 36 -43.46 -62.17 -6.07
CA ALA A 36 -43.00 -63.12 -7.11
C ALA A 36 -41.61 -62.74 -7.70
N GLU A 37 -40.68 -63.71 -7.81
CA GLU A 37 -39.40 -63.66 -8.57
C GLU A 37 -39.60 -64.13 -10.05
N PRO A 38 -38.57 -64.29 -10.91
CA PRO A 38 -37.58 -63.34 -11.43
C PRO A 38 -37.54 -63.32 -12.98
N GLU A 39 -37.07 -62.25 -13.63
CA GLU A 39 -36.67 -62.31 -15.06
C GLU A 39 -35.34 -61.61 -15.34
N ARG A 40 -34.50 -62.30 -16.13
CA ARG A 40 -33.21 -61.84 -16.67
C ARG A 40 -33.44 -61.09 -17.98
N GLY A 41 -32.78 -59.94 -18.17
CA GLY A 41 -32.67 -59.33 -19.51
C GLY A 41 -31.92 -57.99 -19.61
N ALA A 42 -30.67 -58.07 -20.10
CA ALA A 42 -29.91 -57.05 -20.86
C ALA A 42 -29.26 -55.82 -20.14
N PRO A 43 -28.13 -55.30 -20.67
CA PRO A 43 -27.05 -54.73 -19.88
C PRO A 43 -27.11 -53.21 -19.68
N ALA A 44 -26.44 -52.76 -18.61
CA ALA A 44 -26.29 -51.37 -18.23
C ALA A 44 -25.61 -50.50 -19.33
N PRO A 45 -26.08 -49.25 -19.57
CA PRO A 45 -25.30 -48.30 -20.34
C PRO A 45 -24.16 -47.75 -19.48
N ALA A 46 -22.97 -47.73 -20.10
CA ALA A 46 -21.72 -47.29 -19.51
C ALA A 46 -21.83 -45.87 -18.91
N ALA A 47 -21.26 -45.72 -17.71
CA ALA A 47 -21.05 -44.44 -17.06
C ALA A 47 -20.37 -43.46 -18.03
N GLY A 48 -21.08 -42.38 -18.35
CA GLY A 48 -20.54 -41.28 -19.13
C GLY A 48 -19.25 -40.78 -18.51
N GLN A 49 -18.17 -40.80 -19.30
CA GLN A 49 -16.95 -40.09 -18.99
C GLN A 49 -17.29 -38.61 -18.81
N GLN A 50 -17.42 -38.19 -17.56
CA GLN A 50 -17.29 -36.79 -17.20
C GLN A 50 -15.90 -36.37 -17.68
N GLY A 51 -15.87 -35.58 -18.77
CA GLY A 51 -14.66 -35.00 -19.30
C GLY A 51 -13.94 -34.26 -18.19
N ARG A 52 -12.88 -34.86 -17.65
CA ARG A 52 -11.90 -34.14 -16.86
C ARG A 52 -11.39 -33.04 -17.77
N ALA A 53 -11.76 -31.80 -17.47
CA ALA A 53 -11.15 -30.64 -18.11
C ALA A 53 -9.64 -30.80 -17.95
N GLN A 54 -8.95 -31.17 -19.02
CA GLN A 54 -7.51 -31.25 -19.03
C GLN A 54 -7.01 -29.85 -18.70
N ALA A 55 -6.20 -29.74 -17.64
CA ALA A 55 -5.50 -28.51 -17.35
C ALA A 55 -4.80 -28.06 -18.64
N PRO A 56 -4.91 -26.78 -19.04
CA PRO A 56 -4.37 -26.35 -20.31
C PRO A 56 -2.89 -26.72 -20.36
N GLY A 57 -2.49 -27.44 -21.43
CA GLY A 57 -1.08 -27.72 -21.69
C GLY A 57 -0.27 -26.41 -21.72
N SER A 58 1.05 -26.50 -21.66
CA SER A 58 1.95 -25.33 -21.57
C SER A 58 1.63 -24.22 -22.59
N ALA A 59 1.24 -24.57 -23.81
CA ALA A 59 0.80 -23.62 -24.84
C ALA A 59 -0.53 -22.91 -24.50
N GLY A 60 -1.51 -23.62 -23.93
CA GLY A 60 -2.77 -23.03 -23.46
C GLY A 60 -2.56 -22.09 -22.27
N ALA A 61 -1.67 -22.47 -21.34
CA ALA A 61 -1.30 -21.61 -20.21
C ALA A 61 -0.59 -20.33 -20.68
N LEU A 62 0.31 -20.43 -21.67
CA LEU A 62 0.99 -19.28 -22.27
C LEU A 62 0.00 -18.34 -22.98
N ASN A 63 -0.94 -18.88 -23.76
CA ASN A 63 -1.96 -18.07 -24.43
C ASN A 63 -2.86 -17.33 -23.42
N ALA A 64 -3.31 -18.02 -22.37
CA ALA A 64 -4.08 -17.39 -21.31
C ALA A 64 -3.30 -16.27 -20.59
N TYR A 65 -1.99 -16.48 -20.37
CA TYR A 65 -1.11 -15.46 -19.82
C TYR A 65 -1.00 -14.24 -20.73
N VAL A 66 -0.72 -14.44 -22.02
CA VAL A 66 -0.60 -13.36 -23.02
C VAL A 66 -1.89 -12.56 -23.11
N GLU A 67 -3.04 -13.22 -23.17
CA GLU A 67 -4.34 -12.55 -23.21
C GLU A 67 -4.62 -11.74 -21.93
N ARG A 68 -4.26 -12.27 -20.76
CA ARG A 68 -4.38 -11.53 -19.49
C ARG A 68 -3.51 -10.27 -19.51
N VAL A 69 -2.26 -10.37 -19.96
CA VAL A 69 -1.35 -9.22 -20.06
C VAL A 69 -1.88 -8.17 -21.05
N ARG A 70 -2.40 -8.60 -22.21
CA ARG A 70 -3.03 -7.70 -23.19
C ARG A 70 -4.21 -6.94 -22.59
N LYS A 71 -5.12 -7.65 -21.91
CA LYS A 71 -6.27 -7.03 -21.24
C LYS A 71 -5.85 -6.04 -20.16
N GLN A 72 -4.85 -6.38 -19.36
CA GLN A 72 -4.31 -5.48 -18.33
C GLN A 72 -3.72 -4.20 -18.94
N LYS A 73 -2.94 -4.31 -20.02
CA LYS A 73 -2.39 -3.15 -20.73
C LYS A 73 -3.49 -2.28 -21.34
N ALA A 74 -4.51 -2.89 -21.96
CA ALA A 74 -5.65 -2.16 -22.51
C ALA A 74 -6.43 -1.42 -21.41
N ALA A 75 -6.71 -2.08 -20.28
CA ALA A 75 -7.38 -1.46 -19.13
C ALA A 75 -6.57 -0.28 -18.58
N ARG A 76 -5.25 -0.42 -18.44
CA ARG A 76 -4.37 0.66 -17.97
C ARG A 76 -4.36 1.85 -18.94
N ALA A 77 -4.38 1.59 -20.25
CA ALA A 77 -4.47 2.65 -21.26
C ALA A 77 -5.81 3.40 -21.23
N LEU A 78 -6.92 2.69 -21.02
CA LEU A 78 -8.24 3.31 -20.83
C LEU A 78 -8.29 4.12 -19.53
N ALA A 79 -7.72 3.60 -18.44
CA ALA A 79 -7.58 4.33 -17.19
C ALA A 79 -6.74 5.61 -17.37
N ALA A 80 -5.62 5.55 -18.09
CA ALA A 80 -4.80 6.72 -18.38
C ALA A 80 -5.60 7.81 -19.10
N LYS A 81 -6.43 7.44 -20.08
CA LYS A 81 -7.36 8.38 -20.74
C LYS A 81 -8.40 8.95 -19.77
N LYS A 82 -9.06 8.10 -18.98
CA LYS A 82 -10.04 8.50 -17.95
C LYS A 82 -9.47 9.55 -16.99
N TRP A 83 -8.22 9.37 -16.58
CA TRP A 83 -7.55 10.24 -15.61
C TRP A 83 -6.76 11.40 -16.24
N GLY A 84 -6.82 11.55 -17.58
CA GLY A 84 -6.19 12.65 -18.31
C GLY A 84 -4.66 12.56 -18.40
N LEU A 85 -4.06 11.37 -18.27
CA LEU A 85 -2.62 11.20 -18.49
C LEU A 85 -2.30 11.22 -19.99
N ALA A 86 -1.16 11.80 -20.35
CA ALA A 86 -0.70 11.87 -21.74
C ALA A 86 -0.33 10.48 -22.29
N LYS A 87 0.23 9.61 -21.43
CA LYS A 87 0.58 8.22 -21.75
C LYS A 87 0.22 7.33 -20.55
N ALA A 88 -0.08 6.07 -20.83
CA ALA A 88 -0.24 5.08 -19.78
C ALA A 88 1.08 4.93 -19.01
N PRO A 89 1.06 4.90 -17.67
CA PRO A 89 2.23 4.60 -16.87
C PRO A 89 2.92 3.32 -17.33
N LEU A 90 4.26 3.33 -17.35
CA LEU A 90 5.04 2.16 -17.75
C LEU A 90 4.91 1.04 -16.70
N ASP A 91 4.95 -0.21 -17.16
CA ASP A 91 5.05 -1.37 -16.28
C ASP A 91 6.47 -1.43 -15.72
N ALA A 92 6.59 -1.56 -14.40
CA ALA A 92 7.90 -1.79 -13.79
C ALA A 92 8.43 -3.17 -14.21
N PRO A 93 9.75 -3.30 -14.45
CA PRO A 93 10.37 -4.61 -14.57
C PRO A 93 10.16 -5.43 -13.31
N ALA A 94 10.34 -6.74 -13.41
CA ALA A 94 10.34 -7.61 -12.25
C ALA A 94 11.37 -7.12 -11.21
N PRO A 95 11.02 -7.11 -9.90
CA PRO A 95 11.95 -6.71 -8.86
C PRO A 95 13.18 -7.62 -8.85
N PRO A 96 14.33 -7.12 -8.37
CA PRO A 96 15.55 -7.91 -8.34
C PRO A 96 15.37 -9.13 -7.41
N LYS A 97 15.93 -10.28 -7.81
CA LYS A 97 15.89 -11.51 -6.98
C LYS A 97 16.59 -11.32 -5.64
N VAL A 98 17.61 -10.47 -5.60
CA VAL A 98 18.36 -10.10 -4.39
C VAL A 98 18.27 -8.58 -4.26
N LYS A 99 17.78 -8.11 -3.11
CA LYS A 99 17.68 -6.68 -2.84
C LYS A 99 19.07 -6.03 -2.84
N PRO A 100 19.23 -4.84 -3.44
CA PRO A 100 20.49 -4.10 -3.33
C PRO A 100 20.80 -3.79 -1.86
N ARG A 101 22.10 -3.76 -1.53
CA ARG A 101 22.54 -3.29 -0.21
C ARG A 101 22.35 -1.78 -0.13
N ILE A 102 21.53 -1.33 0.83
CA ILE A 102 21.35 0.09 1.11
C ILE A 102 22.48 0.58 2.02
N THR A 103 23.08 1.71 1.66
CA THR A 103 24.12 2.40 2.43
C THR A 103 23.74 3.88 2.55
N THR A 104 24.30 4.57 3.55
CA THR A 104 24.11 6.00 3.67
C THR A 104 24.67 6.70 2.43
N ARG A 105 23.89 7.64 1.87
CA ARG A 105 24.32 8.48 0.76
C ARG A 105 25.46 9.39 1.22
N LYS A 106 26.46 9.61 0.37
CA LYS A 106 27.54 10.57 0.64
C LYS A 106 26.97 11.97 0.94
N GLY A 107 27.39 12.55 2.06
CA GLY A 107 26.90 13.84 2.58
C GLY A 107 25.68 13.74 3.50
N PHE A 108 25.26 12.51 3.85
CA PHE A 108 24.13 12.23 4.76
C PHE A 108 24.58 11.45 6.02
N GLU A 109 25.90 11.31 6.22
CA GLU A 109 26.48 10.62 7.36
C GLU A 109 26.30 11.39 8.68
N THR A 110 26.38 10.65 9.77
CA THR A 110 26.57 11.14 11.14
C THR A 110 27.74 10.39 11.74
N ASP A 111 28.30 10.86 12.85
CA ASP A 111 29.47 10.24 13.48
C ASP A 111 29.19 8.84 14.08
N GLY A 112 27.91 8.52 14.36
CA GLY A 112 27.53 7.24 14.94
C GLY A 112 27.66 6.01 14.03
N GLU A 113 28.18 4.91 14.58
CA GLU A 113 28.40 3.65 13.87
C GLU A 113 27.16 2.72 13.84
N GLY A 114 27.01 1.99 12.72
CA GLY A 114 25.97 0.98 12.55
C GLY A 114 24.55 1.53 12.68
N LEU A 115 24.36 2.81 12.36
CA LEU A 115 23.06 3.48 12.34
C LEU A 115 22.27 3.14 11.06
N PRO A 116 20.93 3.26 11.07
CA PRO A 116 20.12 3.02 9.88
C PRO A 116 20.58 3.90 8.72
N PRO A 117 20.83 3.35 7.53
CA PRO A 117 21.32 4.13 6.40
C PRO A 117 20.30 5.18 5.96
N VAL A 118 20.79 6.38 5.66
CA VAL A 118 20.00 7.49 5.11
C VAL A 118 20.27 7.61 3.62
N PHE A 119 19.25 7.53 2.78
CA PHE A 119 19.42 7.44 1.33
C PHE A 119 18.30 8.15 0.59
N THR A 120 18.58 8.69 -0.60
CA THR A 120 17.60 9.34 -1.48
C THR A 120 17.28 8.51 -2.72
N THR A 121 18.11 7.51 -3.00
CA THR A 121 18.13 6.76 -4.25
C THR A 121 18.53 5.32 -3.92
N VAL A 122 17.80 4.35 -4.49
CA VAL A 122 18.07 2.92 -4.36
C VAL A 122 19.11 2.50 -5.41
N PRO A 123 20.16 1.74 -5.06
CA PRO A 123 21.13 1.27 -6.05
C PRO A 123 20.49 0.30 -7.06
N THR A 124 20.20 0.77 -8.28
CA THR A 124 19.67 -0.06 -9.37
C THR A 124 20.06 0.51 -10.73
N LYS A 125 20.15 -0.37 -11.73
CA LYS A 125 20.30 0.01 -13.14
C LYS A 125 18.97 0.00 -13.90
N GLN A 126 17.91 -0.51 -13.29
CA GLN A 126 16.58 -0.52 -13.89
C GLN A 126 16.05 0.91 -13.96
N LYS A 127 15.42 1.30 -15.08
CA LYS A 127 14.73 2.59 -15.22
C LYS A 127 13.43 2.61 -14.42
N VAL A 128 13.57 2.59 -13.10
CA VAL A 128 12.49 2.69 -12.13
C VAL A 128 12.75 3.81 -11.16
N VAL A 129 11.69 4.39 -10.65
CA VAL A 129 11.68 5.33 -9.52
C VAL A 129 10.64 4.87 -8.50
N PHE A 130 10.69 5.44 -7.30
CA PHE A 130 9.84 5.04 -6.18
C PHE A 130 8.99 6.20 -5.72
N LEU A 131 7.68 6.11 -5.92
CA LEU A 131 6.74 7.14 -5.48
C LEU A 131 6.41 6.95 -4.00
N THR A 132 6.62 7.99 -3.21
CA THR A 132 6.33 8.03 -1.78
C THR A 132 5.41 9.20 -1.45
N ILE A 133 4.50 9.02 -0.48
CA ILE A 133 3.53 10.04 -0.08
C ILE A 133 3.57 10.22 1.45
N ASP A 134 3.82 11.43 1.92
CA ASP A 134 4.00 11.74 3.35
C ASP A 134 2.76 12.36 4.00
N ASP A 135 2.72 12.27 5.34
CA ASP A 135 1.71 12.74 6.28
C ASP A 135 0.44 11.88 6.37
N GLY A 136 -0.51 12.14 5.49
CA GLY A 136 -1.89 11.63 5.58
C GLY A 136 -2.94 12.67 6.00
N ALA A 137 -2.70 13.97 5.75
CA ALA A 137 -3.67 15.02 6.09
C ALA A 137 -4.96 14.91 5.26
N GLU A 138 -4.83 14.86 3.93
CA GLU A 138 -5.94 14.68 2.99
C GLU A 138 -6.31 13.18 2.84
N LYS A 139 -7.60 12.85 2.94
CA LYS A 139 -8.13 11.48 2.77
C LYS A 139 -8.95 11.35 1.48
N ASP A 140 -8.34 11.73 0.36
CA ASP A 140 -9.01 11.77 -0.94
C ASP A 140 -9.34 10.35 -1.46
N PRO A 141 -10.63 9.94 -1.58
CA PRO A 141 -10.99 8.64 -2.14
C PRO A 141 -10.65 8.52 -3.64
N GLU A 142 -10.60 9.63 -4.37
CA GLU A 142 -10.26 9.65 -5.79
C GLU A 142 -8.80 9.32 -6.03
N LEU A 143 -7.90 9.67 -5.10
CA LEU A 143 -6.52 9.17 -5.12
C LEU A 143 -6.49 7.65 -5.14
N LEU A 144 -7.17 7.00 -4.18
CA LEU A 144 -7.15 5.53 -4.08
C LEU A 144 -7.71 4.87 -5.35
N ARG A 145 -8.77 5.45 -5.91
CA ARG A 145 -9.37 5.01 -7.17
C ARG A 145 -8.38 5.15 -8.34
N MET A 146 -7.73 6.30 -8.46
CA MET A 146 -6.75 6.58 -9.50
C MET A 146 -5.54 5.65 -9.43
N MET A 147 -4.95 5.49 -8.24
CA MET A 147 -3.79 4.62 -8.05
C MET A 147 -4.11 3.16 -8.39
N LYS A 148 -5.32 2.69 -8.04
CA LYS A 148 -5.82 1.34 -8.38
C LYS A 148 -6.08 1.17 -9.87
N ASP A 149 -6.82 2.09 -10.49
CA ASP A 149 -7.13 2.05 -11.92
C ASP A 149 -5.84 2.05 -12.77
N LEU A 150 -4.84 2.84 -12.36
CA LEU A 150 -3.56 2.96 -13.05
C LEU A 150 -2.50 1.94 -12.59
N ARG A 151 -2.81 1.10 -11.58
CA ARG A 151 -1.89 0.13 -10.97
C ARG A 151 -0.53 0.75 -10.63
N ILE A 152 -0.53 1.93 -10.04
CA ILE A 152 0.72 2.63 -9.66
C ILE A 152 1.11 2.15 -8.26
N PRO A 153 2.28 1.50 -8.09
CA PRO A 153 2.79 1.18 -6.76
C PRO A 153 3.29 2.45 -6.07
N TYR A 154 3.13 2.51 -4.75
CA TYR A 154 3.58 3.62 -3.92
C TYR A 154 3.70 3.18 -2.46
N SER A 155 4.44 3.95 -1.69
CA SER A 155 4.62 3.77 -0.24
C SER A 155 4.18 5.03 0.49
N ALA A 156 3.53 4.90 1.64
CA ALA A 156 3.09 6.04 2.43
C ALA A 156 3.85 6.13 3.75
N PHE A 157 4.27 7.34 4.16
CA PHE A 157 4.85 7.60 5.48
C PHE A 157 3.85 8.44 6.28
N LEU A 158 3.29 7.86 7.34
CA LEU A 158 2.14 8.43 8.04
C LEU A 158 2.54 9.12 9.35
N SER A 159 1.85 10.22 9.66
CA SER A 159 1.99 10.98 10.90
C SER A 159 0.70 10.89 11.75
N ASP A 160 0.76 10.34 12.97
CA ASP A 160 -0.45 10.04 13.76
C ASP A 160 -1.38 11.24 13.96
N TYR A 161 -0.82 12.42 14.23
CA TYR A 161 -1.61 13.62 14.53
C TYR A 161 -2.61 14.00 13.44
N VAL A 162 -2.34 13.64 12.18
CA VAL A 162 -3.23 13.87 11.04
C VAL A 162 -3.97 12.63 10.55
N VAL A 163 -3.50 11.41 10.83
CA VAL A 163 -4.20 10.19 10.39
C VAL A 163 -5.21 9.65 11.39
N LYS A 164 -5.14 10.08 12.66
CA LYS A 164 -5.96 9.53 13.75
C LYS A 164 -7.46 9.80 13.66
N ASP A 165 -7.86 10.77 12.83
CA ASP A 165 -9.27 11.09 12.56
C ASP A 165 -9.93 10.09 11.60
N ASP A 166 -9.16 9.42 10.72
CA ASP A 166 -9.65 8.35 9.84
C ASP A 166 -8.57 7.30 9.52
N TYR A 167 -8.27 6.41 10.48
CA TYR A 167 -7.46 5.22 10.19
C TYR A 167 -8.09 4.28 9.14
N GLY A 168 -9.42 4.36 8.95
CA GLY A 168 -10.16 3.54 8.00
C GLY A 168 -9.75 3.83 6.55
N TYR A 169 -9.49 5.09 6.22
CA TYR A 169 -8.94 5.48 4.92
C TYR A 169 -7.63 4.75 4.61
N PHE A 170 -6.67 4.78 5.55
CA PHE A 170 -5.37 4.15 5.37
C PHE A 170 -5.44 2.61 5.37
N ALA A 171 -6.39 2.02 6.10
CA ALA A 171 -6.66 0.58 6.02
C ALA A 171 -7.24 0.18 4.65
N ARG A 172 -8.11 1.01 4.05
CA ARG A 172 -8.59 0.82 2.66
C ARG A 172 -7.43 1.00 1.68
N MET A 173 -6.57 2.00 1.89
CA MET A 173 -5.40 2.25 1.06
C MET A 173 -4.45 1.05 1.04
N GLN A 174 -4.11 0.51 2.22
CA GLN A 174 -3.25 -0.68 2.36
C GLN A 174 -3.73 -1.86 1.50
N LYS A 175 -5.05 -2.02 1.36
CA LYS A 175 -5.71 -3.10 0.63
C LYS A 175 -6.13 -2.73 -0.81
N SER A 176 -5.88 -1.50 -1.24
CA SER A 176 -6.38 -0.98 -2.52
C SER A 176 -5.68 -1.58 -3.74
N GLN A 177 -4.44 -2.07 -3.55
CA GLN A 177 -3.60 -2.67 -4.57
C GLN A 177 -3.42 -4.17 -4.32
N GLU A 178 -3.22 -4.93 -5.40
CA GLU A 178 -2.98 -6.39 -5.35
C GLU A 178 -1.73 -6.74 -4.51
N SER A 179 -0.66 -5.95 -4.62
CA SER A 179 0.57 -6.10 -3.83
C SER A 179 0.52 -5.42 -2.45
N GLY A 180 -0.61 -4.78 -2.13
CA GLY A 180 -0.77 -3.87 -0.99
C GLY A 180 0.08 -2.59 -1.07
N VAL A 181 -0.38 -1.55 -0.39
CA VAL A 181 0.36 -0.29 -0.17
C VAL A 181 1.09 -0.38 1.16
N ALA A 182 2.39 -0.13 1.17
CA ALA A 182 3.18 -0.15 2.41
C ALA A 182 2.96 1.15 3.21
N LEU A 183 2.82 1.02 4.52
CA LEU A 183 2.63 2.13 5.46
C LEU A 183 3.83 2.19 6.39
N HIS A 184 4.48 3.34 6.46
CA HIS A 184 5.73 3.58 7.18
C HIS A 184 5.63 4.76 8.14
N ASN A 185 6.67 4.93 8.95
CA ASN A 185 6.68 5.86 10.07
C ASN A 185 7.09 7.28 9.64
N HIS A 186 6.27 8.28 9.97
CA HIS A 186 6.59 9.70 9.83
C HIS A 186 6.42 10.49 11.14
N THR A 187 6.68 9.85 12.28
CA THR A 187 6.50 10.35 13.67
C THR A 187 5.06 10.51 14.12
N LEU A 188 4.87 10.76 15.41
CA LEU A 188 3.53 11.00 15.96
C LEU A 188 3.01 12.39 15.58
N ASN A 189 3.84 13.43 15.74
CA ASN A 189 3.38 14.82 15.73
C ASN A 189 4.10 15.70 14.71
N HIS A 190 4.86 15.11 13.78
CA HIS A 190 5.59 15.82 12.72
C HIS A 190 6.48 16.98 13.26
N ARG A 191 7.13 16.73 14.39
CA ARG A 191 8.02 17.73 15.03
C ARG A 191 9.40 17.73 14.38
N TYR A 192 10.04 18.90 14.37
CA TYR A 192 11.46 19.01 14.01
C TYR A 192 12.33 18.26 15.03
N LEU A 193 12.78 17.04 14.66
CA LEU A 193 13.43 16.10 15.58
C LEU A 193 14.76 16.62 16.15
N PRO A 194 15.66 17.27 15.39
CA PRO A 194 16.92 17.78 15.94
C PRO A 194 16.74 18.83 17.04
N GLY A 195 15.58 19.48 17.12
CA GLY A 195 15.23 20.42 18.20
C GLY A 195 14.71 19.74 19.48
N LEU A 196 14.64 18.40 19.51
CA LEU A 196 14.14 17.63 20.64
C LEU A 196 15.27 16.84 21.31
N SER A 197 15.13 16.61 22.61
CA SER A 197 15.99 15.64 23.32
C SER A 197 15.85 14.23 22.75
N TYR A 198 16.89 13.40 22.86
CA TYR A 198 16.85 11.98 22.49
C TYR A 198 15.59 11.24 22.97
N LYS A 199 15.19 11.44 24.24
CA LYS A 199 13.99 10.81 24.81
C LYS A 199 12.71 11.23 24.09
N GLN A 200 12.61 12.50 23.72
CA GLN A 200 11.46 13.02 22.97
C GLN A 200 11.47 12.50 21.52
N GLN A 201 12.63 12.47 20.85
CA GLN A 201 12.76 11.88 19.51
C GLN A 201 12.36 10.40 19.52
N LYS A 202 12.84 9.63 20.51
CA LYS A 202 12.47 8.22 20.69
C LYS A 202 10.97 8.04 20.92
N ARG A 203 10.32 8.91 21.69
CA ARG A 203 8.86 8.89 21.86
C ARG A 203 8.14 9.10 20.53
N GLU A 204 8.56 10.09 19.73
CA GLU A 204 7.97 10.37 18.42
C GLU A 204 8.09 9.17 17.47
N ILE A 205 9.26 8.53 17.43
CA ILE A 205 9.52 7.43 16.49
C ILE A 205 8.91 6.11 16.98
N CYS A 206 9.21 5.67 18.21
CA CYS A 206 8.69 4.41 18.74
C CYS A 206 7.16 4.46 18.89
N GLY A 207 6.60 5.59 19.33
CA GLY A 207 5.16 5.71 19.45
C GLY A 207 4.44 5.56 18.10
N MET A 208 5.01 6.11 17.02
CA MET A 208 4.44 5.91 15.69
C MET A 208 4.62 4.47 15.17
N GLN A 209 5.72 3.79 15.53
CA GLN A 209 5.85 2.35 15.27
C GLN A 209 4.70 1.56 15.91
N ASP A 210 4.39 1.86 17.19
CA ASP A 210 3.34 1.18 17.94
C ASP A 210 1.94 1.48 17.37
N VAL A 211 1.68 2.72 16.93
CA VAL A 211 0.44 3.09 16.24
C VAL A 211 0.28 2.28 14.96
N ILE A 212 1.30 2.21 14.10
CA ILE A 212 1.20 1.52 12.82
C ILE A 212 1.01 0.02 13.03
N GLU A 213 1.73 -0.60 13.96
CA GLU A 213 1.54 -2.01 14.31
C GLU A 213 0.11 -2.28 14.80
N LYS A 214 -0.38 -1.46 15.75
CA LYS A 214 -1.72 -1.63 16.31
C LYS A 214 -2.83 -1.45 15.28
N ARG A 215 -2.69 -0.51 14.35
CA ARG A 215 -3.76 -0.14 13.39
C ARG A 215 -3.69 -0.93 12.09
N PHE A 216 -2.48 -1.32 11.66
CA PHE A 216 -2.23 -1.86 10.33
C PHE A 216 -1.45 -3.18 10.34
N GLY A 217 -1.13 -3.71 11.52
CA GLY A 217 -0.76 -5.10 11.77
C GLY A 217 0.73 -5.43 11.70
N LYS A 218 1.60 -4.51 11.27
CA LYS A 218 3.04 -4.76 11.19
C LYS A 218 3.84 -3.50 11.53
N ARG A 219 4.92 -3.65 12.30
CA ARG A 219 5.90 -2.57 12.51
C ARG A 219 6.63 -2.27 11.19
N PRO A 220 6.64 -1.02 10.72
CA PRO A 220 7.34 -0.68 9.49
C PRO A 220 8.87 -0.70 9.66
N PRO A 221 9.60 -1.22 8.66
CA PRO A 221 11.05 -1.18 8.65
C PRO A 221 11.60 0.19 8.27
N LEU A 222 10.80 1.06 7.64
CA LEU A 222 11.23 2.38 7.18
C LEU A 222 10.65 3.49 8.05
N PHE A 223 11.44 4.53 8.20
CA PHE A 223 11.07 5.77 8.88
C PHE A 223 11.62 6.94 8.10
N ARG A 224 10.84 7.99 7.91
CA ARG A 224 11.29 9.25 7.31
C ARG A 224 11.16 10.36 8.36
N PRO A 225 12.21 11.12 8.67
CA PRO A 225 12.10 12.24 9.59
C PRO A 225 11.34 13.41 8.94
N PRO A 226 10.50 14.14 9.69
CA PRO A 226 9.86 15.38 9.24
C PRO A 226 10.88 16.35 8.64
N TYR A 227 10.52 17.00 7.54
CA TYR A 227 11.37 17.94 6.79
C TYR A 227 12.67 17.34 6.23
N GLY A 228 12.84 16.01 6.30
CA GLY A 228 14.10 15.35 5.96
C GLY A 228 15.24 15.61 6.95
N ASN A 229 14.95 16.21 8.11
CA ASN A 229 15.95 16.68 9.06
C ASN A 229 16.17 15.70 10.22
N TYR A 230 17.42 15.33 10.45
CA TYR A 230 17.81 14.38 11.48
C TYR A 230 19.18 14.74 12.05
N ASN A 231 19.48 14.21 13.23
CA ASN A 231 20.82 14.20 13.81
C ASN A 231 21.17 12.78 14.27
N GLU A 232 22.33 12.60 14.90
CA GLU A 232 22.75 11.29 15.40
C GLU A 232 21.73 10.70 16.39
N ASP A 233 21.19 11.52 17.30
CA ASP A 233 20.15 11.09 18.25
C ASP A 233 18.88 10.59 17.55
N THR A 234 18.51 11.20 16.41
CA THR A 234 17.40 10.72 15.57
C THR A 234 17.66 9.30 15.07
N LEU A 235 18.84 9.04 14.53
CA LEU A 235 19.19 7.74 13.98
C LEU A 235 19.39 6.68 15.06
N ARG A 236 19.95 7.05 16.23
CA ARG A 236 20.04 6.18 17.41
C ARG A 236 18.65 5.81 17.93
N ALA A 237 17.75 6.79 18.02
CA ALA A 237 16.37 6.57 18.42
C ALA A 237 15.66 5.64 17.43
N ALA A 238 15.77 5.91 16.13
CA ALA A 238 15.22 5.09 15.05
C ALA A 238 15.70 3.63 15.14
N LYS A 239 17.02 3.41 15.28
CA LYS A 239 17.62 2.07 15.48
C LYS A 239 16.99 1.35 16.69
N SER A 240 16.89 2.05 17.83
CA SER A 240 16.32 1.48 19.06
C SER A 240 14.83 1.14 18.93
N CYS A 241 14.12 1.77 17.99
CA CYS A 241 12.70 1.52 17.69
C CYS A 241 12.50 0.45 16.58
N GLY A 242 13.58 -0.19 16.10
CA GLY A 242 13.53 -1.24 15.09
C GLY A 242 13.56 -0.77 13.63
N VAL A 243 13.80 0.52 13.38
CA VAL A 243 13.95 1.06 12.01
C VAL A 243 15.19 0.45 11.36
N LYS A 244 15.03 0.05 10.09
CA LYS A 244 16.07 -0.57 9.26
C LYS A 244 16.73 0.41 8.30
N ALA A 245 15.98 1.38 7.77
CA ALA A 245 16.53 2.39 6.87
C ALA A 245 15.69 3.68 6.87
N VAL A 246 16.31 4.78 6.44
CA VAL A 246 15.72 6.13 6.42
C VAL A 246 15.72 6.67 4.99
N PRO A 247 14.65 6.41 4.21
CA PRO A 247 14.51 6.98 2.88
C PRO A 247 14.16 8.47 2.96
N LEU A 248 14.95 9.29 2.31
CA LEU A 248 14.63 10.66 1.94
C LEU A 248 14.18 10.68 0.47
N TRP A 249 14.43 11.78 -0.25
CA TRP A 249 14.02 11.94 -1.64
C TRP A 249 15.08 12.69 -2.45
N SER A 250 15.16 12.34 -3.74
CA SER A 250 15.97 13.03 -4.74
C SER A 250 15.14 13.94 -5.64
N ALA A 251 13.83 13.76 -5.68
CA ALA A 251 12.90 14.66 -6.33
C ALA A 251 11.63 14.83 -5.49
N GLU A 252 11.03 16.02 -5.56
CA GLU A 252 9.75 16.32 -4.90
C GLU A 252 8.75 16.81 -5.94
N ALA A 253 7.51 16.37 -5.78
CA ALA A 253 6.46 16.63 -6.73
C ALA A 253 5.36 17.51 -6.14
N PHE A 254 4.97 18.50 -6.94
CA PHE A 254 3.90 19.45 -6.73
C PHE A 254 2.89 19.38 -7.89
N PRO A 255 1.64 19.86 -7.75
CA PRO A 255 0.66 19.77 -8.84
C PRO A 255 1.09 20.55 -10.09
N ASP A 256 1.94 21.57 -9.92
CA ASP A 256 2.37 22.50 -10.96
C ASP A 256 3.85 22.39 -11.34
N HIS A 257 4.69 21.74 -10.53
CA HIS A 257 6.13 21.59 -10.81
C HIS A 257 6.77 20.35 -10.15
N MET A 258 8.03 20.11 -10.50
CA MET A 258 8.91 19.16 -9.82
C MET A 258 10.11 19.94 -9.29
N GLU A 259 10.53 19.62 -8.08
CA GLU A 259 11.79 20.05 -7.50
C GLU A 259 12.79 18.89 -7.53
N TRP A 260 14.06 19.23 -7.70
CA TRP A 260 15.14 18.27 -7.95
C TRP A 260 16.29 18.54 -7.01
N ARG A 261 16.81 17.49 -6.38
CA ARG A 261 18.01 17.57 -5.54
C ARG A 261 19.27 17.63 -6.38
N GLU A 262 19.29 16.94 -7.52
CA GLU A 262 20.44 16.93 -8.42
C GLU A 262 20.40 18.10 -9.41
N TRP A 263 21.60 18.57 -9.77
CA TRP A 263 21.81 19.79 -10.56
C TRP A 263 21.29 19.69 -12.00
N ASP A 264 21.22 18.49 -12.57
CA ASP A 264 20.76 18.22 -13.93
C ASP A 264 19.23 18.24 -14.05
N ARG A 265 18.53 18.29 -12.91
CA ARG A 265 17.06 18.39 -12.83
C ARG A 265 16.36 17.24 -13.57
N ASP A 266 16.92 16.03 -13.44
CA ASP A 266 16.40 14.82 -14.05
C ASP A 266 16.15 13.69 -13.04
N LEU A 267 15.39 12.69 -13.48
CA LEU A 267 15.22 11.41 -12.81
C LEU A 267 16.39 10.49 -13.16
N HIS A 268 16.87 9.80 -12.13
CA HIS A 268 17.86 8.76 -12.20
C HIS A 268 17.27 7.40 -11.82
N PRO A 269 17.86 6.29 -12.29
CA PRO A 269 17.52 4.95 -11.81
C PRO A 269 17.57 4.88 -10.28
N GLY A 270 16.44 4.49 -9.71
CA GLY A 270 16.30 4.27 -8.27
C GLY A 270 15.89 5.50 -7.46
N ASP A 271 15.64 6.64 -8.10
CA ASP A 271 15.23 7.85 -7.39
C ASP A 271 13.95 7.67 -6.58
N ILE A 272 13.94 8.26 -5.39
CA ILE A 272 12.75 8.34 -4.55
C ILE A 272 12.10 9.69 -4.78
N VAL A 273 10.85 9.66 -5.26
CA VAL A 273 10.01 10.82 -5.51
C VAL A 273 9.08 11.02 -4.31
N LEU A 274 9.17 12.19 -3.68
CA LEU A 274 8.28 12.60 -2.59
C LEU A 274 7.07 13.37 -3.12
N THR A 275 5.91 13.13 -2.52
CA THR A 275 4.79 14.07 -2.50
C THR A 275 4.03 13.93 -1.18
N HIS A 276 2.91 14.62 -1.02
CA HIS A 276 2.20 14.70 0.26
C HIS A 276 0.69 14.45 0.11
N PHE A 277 0.05 13.99 1.18
CA PHE A 277 -1.42 13.93 1.27
C PHE A 277 -2.01 15.32 1.47
N ARG A 278 -2.07 16.12 0.39
CA ARG A 278 -2.54 17.51 0.39
C ARG A 278 -3.56 17.74 -0.72
N GLY A 279 -4.59 18.50 -0.40
CA GLY A 279 -5.68 18.84 -1.31
C GLY A 279 -5.70 20.32 -1.70
N LYS A 280 -6.86 20.78 -2.19
CA LYS A 280 -7.07 22.16 -2.65
C LYS A 280 -6.91 23.22 -1.55
N GLY A 281 -6.95 22.81 -0.28
CA GLY A 281 -6.70 23.71 0.86
C GLY A 281 -5.24 24.13 0.99
N ASP A 282 -4.31 23.30 0.50
CA ASP A 282 -2.86 23.53 0.59
C ASP A 282 -2.23 23.81 -0.79
N TRP A 283 -2.78 23.23 -1.86
CA TRP A 283 -2.27 23.37 -3.21
C TRP A 283 -3.31 23.90 -4.20
N LYS A 284 -2.84 24.44 -5.33
CA LYS A 284 -3.67 24.74 -6.50
C LYS A 284 -3.99 23.48 -7.33
N GLY A 285 -4.35 22.39 -6.67
CA GLY A 285 -4.63 21.10 -7.30
C GLY A 285 -5.10 20.06 -6.30
N THR A 286 -5.71 18.99 -6.82
CA THR A 286 -6.09 17.79 -6.06
C THR A 286 -4.95 16.78 -6.03
N MET A 287 -5.07 15.74 -5.19
CA MET A 287 -4.13 14.62 -5.23
C MET A 287 -4.14 13.88 -6.58
N PRO A 288 -5.29 13.63 -7.24
CA PRO A 288 -5.29 13.18 -8.63
C PRO A 288 -4.56 14.09 -9.63
N ASP A 289 -4.64 15.42 -9.47
CA ASP A 289 -3.89 16.37 -10.32
C ASP A 289 -2.38 16.20 -10.12
N MET A 290 -1.94 16.08 -8.86
CA MET A 290 -0.56 15.75 -8.50
C MET A 290 -0.10 14.46 -9.19
N ILE A 291 -0.81 13.35 -8.98
CA ILE A 291 -0.41 12.06 -9.54
C ILE A 291 -0.37 12.12 -11.06
N ARG A 292 -1.34 12.78 -11.70
CA ARG A 292 -1.32 12.97 -13.15
C ARG A 292 -0.05 13.69 -13.60
N ARG A 293 0.34 14.77 -12.92
CA ARG A 293 1.56 15.53 -13.22
C ARG A 293 2.81 14.67 -13.08
N VAL A 294 2.97 14.02 -11.93
CA VAL A 294 4.11 13.14 -11.63
C VAL A 294 4.25 12.03 -12.64
N MET A 295 3.14 11.35 -12.94
CA MET A 295 3.16 10.23 -13.87
C MET A 295 3.43 10.66 -15.32
N ASN A 296 2.98 11.85 -15.72
CA ASN A 296 3.34 12.41 -17.02
C ASN A 296 4.86 12.66 -17.11
N VAL A 297 5.49 13.21 -16.06
CA VAL A 297 6.95 13.43 -16.02
C VAL A 297 7.72 12.11 -16.06
N ILE A 298 7.38 11.18 -15.15
CA ILE A 298 8.04 9.88 -15.02
C ILE A 298 7.95 9.09 -16.34
N THR A 299 6.75 8.99 -16.91
CA THR A 299 6.50 8.22 -18.13
C THR A 299 7.16 8.86 -19.35
N ALA A 300 7.16 10.19 -19.46
CA ALA A 300 7.81 10.90 -20.56
C ALA A 300 9.33 10.69 -20.57
N LYS A 301 9.95 10.60 -19.38
CA LYS A 301 11.39 10.31 -19.20
C LYS A 301 11.73 8.82 -19.34
N GLY A 302 10.75 7.96 -19.58
CA GLY A 302 10.94 6.53 -19.81
C GLY A 302 11.16 5.72 -18.53
N TYR A 303 10.71 6.22 -17.38
CA TYR A 303 10.76 5.52 -16.10
C TYR A 303 9.43 4.85 -15.79
N ALA A 304 9.49 3.72 -15.09
CA ALA A 304 8.33 3.12 -14.43
C ALA A 304 8.37 3.43 -12.93
N VAL A 305 7.22 3.33 -12.25
CA VAL A 305 7.18 3.38 -10.78
C VAL A 305 7.19 1.96 -10.25
N ALA A 306 8.15 1.66 -9.37
CA ALA A 306 8.27 0.37 -8.69
C ALA A 306 7.90 0.52 -7.20
N LYS A 307 7.63 -0.61 -6.54
CA LYS A 307 7.36 -0.66 -5.10
C LYS A 307 8.68 -0.60 -4.33
N LEU A 308 8.83 0.36 -3.42
CA LEU A 308 10.08 0.61 -2.70
C LEU A 308 10.54 -0.62 -1.91
N GLU A 309 9.61 -1.28 -1.23
CA GLU A 309 9.90 -2.41 -0.33
C GLU A 309 10.40 -3.65 -1.06
N ASP A 310 10.28 -3.71 -2.39
CA ASP A 310 10.86 -4.80 -3.18
C ASP A 310 12.37 -4.62 -3.39
N TYR A 311 12.92 -3.44 -3.06
CA TYR A 311 14.32 -3.08 -3.26
C TYR A 311 15.07 -2.70 -1.97
N VAL A 312 14.37 -2.51 -0.84
CA VAL A 312 14.97 -2.11 0.44
C VAL A 312 14.76 -3.12 1.56
#